data_AF-A0A0F5P9P0-F1
#
_entry.id   AF-A0A0F5P9P0-F1
#
_cell.length_a   1.000
_cell.length_b   1.000
_cell.length_c   1.000
_cell.angle_alpha   90.00
_cell.angle_beta   90.00
_cell.angle_gamma   90.00
#
_symmetry.space_group_name_H-M   'P 1'
#
loop_
_entity.id
_entity.type
_entity.pdbx_description
1 polymer ?
#
loop_
_entity_poly.entity_id
_entity_poly.type
_entity_poly.pdbx_seq_one_letter_code
_entity_poly.pdbx_strand_id
1 'polypeptide(L)'
;MAAALPANDPSAPASTGSAVAQDGRTRMVGAMEPVRFGATGSAMPLDAVIAWVKSAAAGAELGYAEGCLPKWSKVPEAVRDLDDRKIVFAFHDSSKSPVQYVIRRLDKPWTPPPAPMRIAREIPPRDDDQARLLTVLKAYAKKALPCPTNKELALKAGLSDGNRASYLLKCLVADRFISNEISPWAPGRIITILSSRNATSVVEGVKR
;
A
#
# COMPACT_ATOMS: atom_id res chain seq x y z
N MET A 1 -8.11 64.11 -68.79
CA MET A 1 -7.23 62.93 -68.96
C MET A 1 -7.55 61.99 -67.82
N ALA A 2 -8.60 61.17 -67.85
CA ALA A 2 -8.96 60.07 -68.76
C ALA A 2 -8.14 58.78 -68.51
N ALA A 3 -8.87 57.78 -67.99
CA ALA A 3 -8.65 56.32 -68.05
C ALA A 3 -7.43 55.73 -67.30
N ALA A 4 -7.46 54.57 -66.64
CA ALA A 4 -8.33 53.41 -66.84
C ALA A 4 -8.43 52.53 -65.57
N LEU A 5 -9.62 51.94 -65.35
CA LEU A 5 -9.82 50.65 -64.68
C LEU A 5 -9.44 49.52 -65.66
N PRO A 6 -9.03 48.33 -65.17
CA PRO A 6 -9.97 47.19 -65.07
C PRO A 6 -9.71 46.37 -63.78
N ALA A 7 -10.45 45.36 -63.33
CA ALA A 7 -11.78 44.79 -63.52
C ALA A 7 -11.92 43.67 -62.44
N ASN A 8 -13.16 43.41 -62.03
CA ASN A 8 -13.68 42.35 -61.14
C ASN A 8 -13.11 40.92 -61.42
N ASP A 9 -12.72 40.12 -60.40
CA ASP A 9 -13.54 39.19 -59.54
C ASP A 9 -13.79 37.83 -60.26
N PRO A 10 -14.14 36.66 -59.65
CA PRO A 10 -14.22 36.24 -58.25
C PRO A 10 -13.62 34.83 -57.97
N SER A 11 -13.26 34.52 -56.72
CA SER A 11 -13.32 33.15 -56.15
C SER A 11 -13.14 33.18 -54.64
N ALA A 12 -14.26 33.07 -53.94
CA ALA A 12 -14.33 32.65 -52.54
C ALA A 12 -13.91 31.15 -52.45
N PRO A 13 -13.55 30.62 -51.26
CA PRO A 13 -14.55 30.46 -50.21
C PRO A 13 -14.09 30.88 -48.81
N ALA A 14 -15.11 31.31 -48.06
CA ALA A 14 -15.18 31.37 -46.62
C ALA A 14 -14.28 30.34 -45.90
N SER A 15 -13.18 30.80 -45.33
CA SER A 15 -12.60 30.13 -44.18
C SER A 15 -13.48 30.51 -42.99
N THR A 16 -14.54 29.72 -42.84
CA THR A 16 -15.16 29.46 -41.54
C THR A 16 -14.00 29.25 -40.58
N GLY A 17 -13.70 30.27 -39.77
CA GLY A 17 -12.83 30.13 -38.62
C GLY A 17 -13.50 29.09 -37.75
N SER A 18 -13.12 27.83 -37.98
CA SER A 18 -13.48 26.72 -37.13
C SER A 18 -12.90 27.09 -35.78
N ALA A 19 -13.76 27.62 -34.93
CA ALA A 19 -13.57 27.62 -33.50
C ALA A 19 -13.41 26.14 -33.16
N VAL A 20 -12.17 25.65 -33.24
CA VAL A 20 -11.76 24.43 -32.58
C VAL A 20 -12.05 24.72 -31.12
N ALA A 21 -13.19 24.20 -30.67
CA ALA A 21 -13.53 24.09 -29.28
C ALA A 21 -12.30 23.54 -28.60
N GLN A 22 -11.58 24.41 -27.90
CA GLN A 22 -10.59 24.01 -26.93
C GLN A 22 -11.39 23.31 -25.84
N ASP A 23 -11.54 22.00 -25.99
CA ASP A 23 -12.10 21.13 -24.98
C ASP A 23 -11.19 21.25 -23.76
N GLY A 24 -11.63 22.09 -22.82
CA GLY A 24 -10.87 22.65 -21.71
C GLY A 24 -10.59 21.62 -20.62
N ARG A 25 -9.85 20.57 -20.95
CA ARG A 25 -9.32 19.59 -20.00
C ARG A 25 -7.87 19.29 -20.34
N THR A 26 -7.01 20.28 -20.11
CA THR A 26 -5.56 20.10 -20.12
C THR A 26 -5.18 19.13 -19.00
N ARG A 27 -5.19 17.83 -19.30
CA ARG A 27 -4.67 16.78 -18.41
C ARG A 27 -3.16 16.89 -18.44
N MET A 28 -2.57 17.55 -17.45
CA MET A 28 -1.14 17.47 -17.24
C MET A 28 -0.82 16.08 -16.69
N VAL A 29 -0.26 15.21 -17.53
CA VAL A 29 0.54 14.09 -17.02
C VAL A 29 1.76 14.77 -16.37
N GLY A 30 1.86 14.69 -15.05
CA GLY A 30 2.88 15.41 -14.29
C GLY A 30 4.27 15.18 -14.88
N ALA A 31 5.03 16.26 -15.05
CA ALA A 31 6.34 16.32 -15.71
C ALA A 31 7.48 15.60 -14.94
N MET A 32 7.17 14.58 -14.13
CA MET A 32 8.15 13.80 -13.36
C MET A 32 7.91 12.32 -13.56
N GLU A 33 8.99 11.60 -13.88
CA GLU A 33 8.96 10.17 -14.22
C GLU A 33 8.21 9.35 -13.16
N PRO A 34 7.17 8.59 -13.56
CA PRO A 34 6.43 7.75 -12.64
C PRO A 34 7.34 6.63 -12.10
N VAL A 35 7.24 6.36 -10.80
CA VAL A 35 7.92 5.23 -10.17
C VAL A 35 7.16 3.96 -10.55
N ARG A 36 7.84 3.01 -11.22
CA ARG A 36 7.25 1.71 -11.56
C ARG A 36 7.19 0.80 -10.35
N PHE A 37 6.01 0.21 -10.13
CA PHE A 37 5.75 -0.78 -9.10
C PHE A 37 5.43 -2.13 -9.77
N GLY A 38 6.40 -3.05 -9.76
CA GLY A 38 6.25 -4.38 -10.37
C GLY A 38 6.17 -4.32 -11.90
N ALA A 39 5.40 -5.24 -12.50
CA ALA A 39 5.34 -5.42 -13.96
C ALA A 39 4.29 -4.54 -14.68
N THR A 40 3.28 -4.03 -13.98
CA THR A 40 2.09 -3.42 -14.62
C THR A 40 1.58 -2.14 -13.97
N GLY A 41 2.16 -1.69 -12.85
CA GLY A 41 1.73 -0.50 -12.13
C GLY A 41 2.78 0.61 -12.16
N SER A 42 2.35 1.86 -12.27
CA SER A 42 3.23 3.02 -12.07
C SER A 42 2.48 4.08 -11.25
N ALA A 43 3.20 4.80 -10.39
CA ALA A 43 2.63 5.94 -9.67
C ALA A 43 3.65 7.06 -9.51
N MET A 44 3.15 8.29 -9.51
CA MET A 44 3.95 9.46 -9.19
C MET A 44 4.47 9.39 -7.75
N PRO A 45 5.68 9.90 -7.48
CA PRO A 45 6.17 10.00 -6.12
C PRO A 45 5.25 10.89 -5.28
N LEU A 46 5.10 10.56 -3.99
CA LEU A 46 4.17 11.24 -3.09
C LEU A 46 4.43 12.76 -3.02
N ASP A 47 5.70 13.16 -2.97
CA ASP A 47 6.09 14.57 -2.89
C ASP A 47 5.65 15.34 -4.14
N ALA A 48 5.68 14.70 -5.32
CA ALA A 48 5.21 15.30 -6.55
C ALA A 48 3.69 15.49 -6.56
N VAL A 49 2.93 14.52 -6.05
CA VAL A 49 1.47 14.64 -5.90
C VAL A 49 1.14 15.78 -4.94
N ILE A 50 1.83 15.88 -3.80
CA ILE A 50 1.63 16.95 -2.83
C ILE A 50 2.00 18.32 -3.43
N ALA A 51 3.13 18.41 -4.14
CA ALA A 51 3.56 19.64 -4.80
C ALA A 51 2.51 20.10 -5.83
N TRP A 52 1.99 19.18 -6.64
CA TRP A 52 0.94 19.49 -7.60
C TRP A 52 -0.34 19.97 -6.90
N VAL A 53 -0.80 19.30 -5.85
CA VAL A 53 -2.02 19.73 -5.12
C VAL A 53 -1.87 21.14 -4.55
N LYS A 54 -0.67 21.52 -4.10
CA LYS A 54 -0.37 22.86 -3.60
C LYS A 54 -0.41 23.94 -4.69
N SER A 55 0.04 23.61 -5.91
CA SER A 55 0.14 24.58 -7.01
C SER A 55 -1.06 24.56 -7.97
N ALA A 56 -1.84 23.49 -8.00
CA ALA A 56 -2.91 23.31 -8.97
C ALA A 56 -4.11 24.21 -8.70
N ALA A 57 -4.69 24.76 -9.77
CA ALA A 57 -5.94 25.50 -9.73
C ALA A 57 -7.13 24.57 -9.42
N ALA A 58 -8.21 25.13 -8.84
CA ALA A 58 -9.46 24.40 -8.65
C ALA A 58 -9.99 23.87 -10.00
N GLY A 59 -10.41 22.60 -10.03
CA GLY A 59 -10.87 21.91 -11.22
C GLY A 59 -9.77 21.22 -12.04
N ALA A 60 -8.49 21.49 -11.78
CA ALA A 60 -7.39 20.82 -12.48
C ALA A 60 -7.37 19.31 -12.20
N GLU A 61 -6.99 18.50 -13.20
CA GLU A 61 -6.90 17.04 -13.09
C GLU A 61 -5.46 16.55 -13.24
N LEU A 62 -5.09 15.55 -12.44
CA LEU A 62 -3.80 14.85 -12.51
C LEU A 62 -4.03 13.34 -12.47
N GLY A 63 -3.52 12.64 -13.49
CA GLY A 63 -3.34 11.19 -13.42
C GLY A 63 -2.10 10.89 -12.58
N TYR A 64 -2.29 10.35 -11.37
CA TYR A 64 -1.18 10.12 -10.44
C TYR A 64 -0.68 8.68 -10.45
N ALA A 65 -1.46 7.74 -10.96
CA ALA A 65 -1.07 6.35 -11.05
C ALA A 65 -1.82 5.60 -12.15
N GLU A 66 -1.30 4.46 -12.54
CA GLU A 66 -1.91 3.54 -13.50
C GLU A 66 -1.66 2.07 -13.12
N GLY A 67 -2.55 1.19 -13.54
CA GLY A 67 -2.40 -0.25 -13.40
C GLY A 67 -2.70 -0.80 -12.00
N CYS A 68 -2.03 -1.89 -11.62
CA CYS A 68 -2.25 -2.56 -10.33
C CYS A 68 -1.27 -2.01 -9.29
N LEU A 69 -1.76 -1.18 -8.36
CA LEU A 69 -0.94 -0.60 -7.29
C LEU A 69 -0.89 -1.53 -6.06
N PRO A 70 0.29 -1.79 -5.50
CA PRO A 70 0.39 -2.60 -4.29
C PRO A 70 -0.23 -1.88 -3.09
N LYS A 71 -0.86 -2.65 -2.18
CA LYS A 71 -1.54 -2.12 -0.97
C LYS A 71 -0.61 -1.33 -0.03
N TRP A 72 0.69 -1.58 -0.07
CA TRP A 72 1.69 -0.89 0.76
C TRP A 72 2.18 0.44 0.16
N SER A 73 1.70 0.84 -1.02
CA SER A 73 2.07 2.12 -1.61
C SER A 73 1.48 3.28 -0.79
N LYS A 74 2.33 4.21 -0.40
CA LYS A 74 1.95 5.41 0.37
C LYS A 74 1.13 6.41 -0.44
N VAL A 75 1.21 6.34 -1.77
CA VAL A 75 0.59 7.34 -2.66
C VAL A 75 -0.94 7.20 -2.70
N PRO A 76 -1.53 6.01 -2.93
CA PRO A 76 -2.98 5.83 -2.81
C PRO A 76 -3.54 6.14 -1.42
N GLU A 77 -2.78 5.88 -0.35
CA GLU A 77 -3.17 6.21 1.02
C GLU A 77 -3.29 7.73 1.19
N ALA A 78 -2.25 8.49 0.82
CA ALA A 78 -2.26 9.94 0.92
C ALA A 78 -3.34 10.59 0.03
N VAL A 79 -3.61 10.05 -1.15
CA VAL A 79 -4.67 10.55 -2.03
C VAL A 79 -6.07 10.37 -1.39
N ARG A 80 -6.32 9.24 -0.74
CA ARG A 80 -7.58 9.02 0.01
C ARG A 80 -7.72 10.02 1.16
N ASP A 81 -6.66 10.25 1.93
CA ASP A 81 -6.68 11.25 3.00
C ASP A 81 -7.02 12.66 2.47
N LEU A 82 -6.53 13.02 1.28
CA LEU A 82 -6.84 14.31 0.64
C LEU A 82 -8.28 14.38 0.13
N ASP A 83 -8.85 13.27 -0.31
CA ASP A 83 -10.25 13.16 -0.75
C ASP A 83 -11.24 13.20 0.42
N ASP A 84 -10.91 12.52 1.52
CA ASP A 84 -11.67 12.59 2.78
C ASP A 84 -11.74 14.03 3.30
N ARG A 85 -10.66 14.78 3.14
CA ARG A 85 -10.59 16.20 3.48
C ARG A 85 -11.28 17.11 2.48
N LYS A 86 -11.74 16.60 1.34
CA LYS A 86 -12.32 17.40 0.24
C LYS A 86 -11.35 18.44 -0.32
N ILE A 87 -10.06 18.14 -0.31
CA ILE A 87 -9.02 18.96 -0.98
C ILE A 87 -8.90 18.52 -2.44
N VAL A 88 -9.03 17.22 -2.69
CA VAL A 88 -9.12 16.63 -4.03
C VAL A 88 -10.35 15.74 -4.11
N PHE A 89 -10.73 15.34 -5.32
CA PHE A 89 -11.67 14.28 -5.58
C PHE A 89 -10.94 13.17 -6.34
N ALA A 90 -10.87 11.98 -5.75
CA ALA A 90 -10.16 10.84 -6.33
C ALA A 90 -11.13 9.93 -7.08
N PHE A 91 -10.79 9.55 -8.31
CA PHE A 91 -11.58 8.62 -9.11
C PHE A 91 -10.68 7.79 -10.02
N HIS A 92 -11.20 6.68 -10.52
CA HIS A 92 -10.52 5.88 -11.53
C HIS A 92 -11.15 6.14 -12.89
N ASP A 93 -10.30 6.32 -13.90
CA ASP A 93 -10.70 6.42 -15.30
C ASP A 93 -10.53 5.03 -15.94
N SER A 94 -11.61 4.25 -15.94
CA SER A 94 -11.67 2.91 -16.53
C SER A 94 -11.80 2.94 -18.06
N SER A 95 -11.96 4.11 -18.67
CA SER A 95 -11.98 4.26 -20.12
C SER A 95 -10.59 4.06 -20.75
N LYS A 96 -9.54 4.08 -19.93
CA LYS A 96 -8.15 3.88 -20.35
C LYS A 96 -7.62 2.53 -19.89
N SER A 97 -6.79 1.92 -20.73
CA SER A 97 -6.04 0.70 -20.43
C SER A 97 -4.54 0.99 -20.53
N PRO A 98 -3.76 0.79 -19.45
CA PRO A 98 -4.17 0.37 -18.11
C PRO A 98 -5.05 1.41 -17.40
N VAL A 99 -5.87 0.95 -16.44
CA VAL A 99 -6.74 1.82 -15.62
C VAL A 99 -5.92 2.93 -14.99
N GLN A 100 -6.34 4.18 -15.17
CA GLN A 100 -5.66 5.34 -14.58
C GLN A 100 -6.38 5.81 -13.32
N TYR A 101 -5.62 6.11 -12.28
CA TYR A 101 -6.11 6.78 -11.08
C TYR A 101 -5.86 8.28 -11.22
N VAL A 102 -6.93 9.04 -11.07
CA VAL A 102 -6.96 10.48 -11.32
C VAL A 102 -7.41 11.18 -10.05
N ILE A 103 -6.81 12.32 -9.78
CA ILE A 103 -7.28 13.27 -8.78
C ILE A 103 -7.69 14.57 -9.47
N ARG A 104 -8.79 15.17 -9.01
CA ARG A 104 -9.21 16.52 -9.40
C ARG A 104 -9.06 17.45 -8.20
N ARG A 105 -8.46 18.62 -8.40
CA ARG A 105 -8.31 19.62 -7.35
C ARG A 105 -9.67 20.27 -7.06
N LEU A 106 -10.07 20.32 -5.79
CA LEU A 106 -11.25 21.06 -5.34
C LEU A 106 -10.88 22.48 -4.91
N ASP A 107 -11.86 23.37 -4.75
CA ASP A 107 -11.64 24.78 -4.38
C ASP A 107 -11.22 24.98 -2.90
N LYS A 108 -11.21 23.90 -2.12
CA LYS A 108 -10.84 23.96 -0.70
C LYS A 108 -9.36 24.34 -0.54
N PRO A 109 -8.99 25.29 0.32
CA PRO A 109 -7.59 25.67 0.51
C PRO A 109 -6.76 24.49 1.01
N TRP A 110 -5.50 24.42 0.56
CA TRP A 110 -4.57 23.41 1.07
C TRP A 110 -4.40 23.61 2.57
N THR A 111 -4.84 22.63 3.34
CA THR A 111 -4.52 22.53 4.76
C THR A 111 -3.47 21.44 4.87
N PRO A 112 -2.27 21.71 5.40
CA PRO A 112 -1.30 20.64 5.62
C PRO A 112 -1.98 19.55 6.44
N PRO A 113 -1.76 18.27 6.13
CA PRO A 113 -2.23 17.23 7.01
C PRO A 113 -1.69 17.52 8.41
N PRO A 114 -2.53 17.49 9.49
CA PRO A 114 -1.97 17.40 10.82
C PRO A 114 -0.96 16.27 10.74
N ALA A 115 0.30 16.58 11.14
CA ALA A 115 1.34 15.57 11.28
C ALA A 115 0.64 14.38 11.92
N PRO A 116 0.74 13.17 11.32
CA PRO A 116 -0.16 12.10 11.68
C PRO A 116 -0.14 12.00 13.20
N MET A 117 -1.26 12.33 13.86
CA MET A 117 -1.58 11.77 15.15
C MET A 117 -1.90 10.30 14.85
N ARG A 118 -0.88 9.58 14.38
CA ARG A 118 -0.62 8.29 14.98
C ARG A 118 -0.49 8.65 16.44
N ILE A 119 -1.60 8.55 17.18
CA ILE A 119 -1.52 7.91 18.47
C ILE A 119 -0.74 6.66 18.13
N ALA A 120 0.57 6.69 18.41
CA ALA A 120 1.33 5.49 18.46
C ALA A 120 0.51 4.66 19.45
N ARG A 121 -0.30 3.72 18.93
CA ARG A 121 -0.54 2.55 19.73
C ARG A 121 0.86 2.10 20.05
N GLU A 122 1.21 2.08 21.32
CA GLU A 122 2.31 1.27 21.77
C GLU A 122 1.98 -0.13 21.28
N ILE A 123 2.47 -0.43 20.08
CA ILE A 123 2.66 -1.79 19.66
C ILE A 123 3.79 -2.20 20.59
N PRO A 124 3.53 -3.08 21.58
CA PRO A 124 4.61 -3.54 22.44
C PRO A 124 5.74 -3.97 21.52
N PRO A 125 6.99 -3.56 21.81
CA PRO A 125 8.10 -3.78 20.91
C PRO A 125 8.07 -5.21 20.41
N ARG A 126 8.27 -5.40 19.10
CA ARG A 126 8.20 -6.71 18.43
C ARG A 126 8.99 -7.78 19.19
N ASP A 127 10.04 -7.35 19.86
CA ASP A 127 10.94 -8.15 20.68
C ASP A 127 10.28 -8.67 21.97
N ASP A 128 9.33 -7.94 22.57
CA ASP A 128 8.62 -8.37 23.78
C ASP A 128 7.67 -9.53 23.49
N ASP A 129 6.87 -9.45 22.42
CA ASP A 129 5.97 -10.54 22.03
C ASP A 129 6.76 -11.82 21.71
N GLN A 130 7.88 -11.69 20.99
CA GLN A 130 8.77 -12.79 20.67
C GLN A 130 9.44 -13.35 21.93
N ALA A 131 9.92 -12.50 22.84
CA ALA A 131 10.55 -12.91 24.09
C ALA A 131 9.56 -13.63 25.01
N ARG A 132 8.31 -13.15 25.12
CA ARG A 132 7.25 -13.84 25.89
C ARG A 132 6.93 -15.20 25.30
N LEU A 133 6.76 -15.30 23.98
CA LEU A 133 6.52 -16.57 23.32
C LEU A 133 7.70 -17.55 23.50
N LEU A 134 8.94 -17.06 23.34
CA LEU A 134 10.14 -17.86 23.53
C LEU A 134 10.30 -18.33 24.98
N THR A 135 9.90 -17.51 25.96
CA THR A 135 9.90 -17.88 27.38
C THR A 135 8.96 -19.04 27.65
N VAL A 136 7.74 -19.01 27.09
CA VAL A 136 6.79 -20.13 27.17
C VAL A 136 7.38 -21.39 26.53
N LEU A 137 7.93 -21.28 25.32
CA LEU A 137 8.51 -22.43 24.61
C LEU A 137 9.70 -23.03 25.37
N LYS A 138 10.58 -22.21 25.95
CA LYS A 138 11.68 -22.67 26.81
C LYS A 138 11.18 -23.42 28.04
N ALA A 139 10.10 -22.95 28.67
CA ALA A 139 9.52 -23.63 29.83
C ALA A 139 8.97 -25.02 29.48
N TYR A 140 8.35 -25.14 28.30
CA TYR A 140 7.85 -26.43 27.79
C TYR A 140 8.98 -27.38 27.38
N ALA A 141 9.98 -26.88 26.65
CA ALA A 141 11.14 -27.65 26.24
C ALA A 141 11.95 -28.14 27.45
N LYS A 142 12.14 -27.30 28.47
CA LYS A 142 12.84 -27.68 29.72
C LYS A 142 12.13 -28.81 30.47
N LYS A 143 10.80 -28.86 30.39
CA LYS A 143 9.97 -29.89 31.03
C LYS A 143 9.68 -31.09 30.12
N ALA A 144 10.23 -31.11 28.91
CA ALA A 144 9.93 -32.11 27.88
C ALA A 144 8.41 -32.35 27.72
N LEU A 145 7.63 -31.28 27.72
CA LEU A 145 6.17 -31.32 27.54
C LEU A 145 5.80 -31.23 26.06
N PRO A 146 4.62 -31.77 25.67
CA PRO A 146 4.15 -31.66 24.30
C PRO A 146 3.94 -30.21 23.89
N CYS A 147 4.29 -29.88 22.64
CA CYS A 147 4.18 -28.50 22.16
C CYS A 147 2.70 -28.05 22.13
N PRO A 148 2.31 -27.00 22.88
CA PRO A 148 0.93 -26.54 22.91
C PRO A 148 0.47 -26.03 21.54
N THR A 149 -0.84 -25.96 21.31
CA THR A 149 -1.41 -25.46 20.05
C THR A 149 -1.13 -23.96 19.86
N ASN A 150 -1.28 -23.41 18.66
CA ASN A 150 -1.06 -21.97 18.43
C ASN A 150 -2.00 -21.09 19.28
N LYS A 151 -3.23 -21.54 19.52
CA LYS A 151 -4.19 -20.83 20.38
C LYS A 151 -3.75 -20.85 21.84
N GLU A 152 -3.30 -21.99 22.34
CA GLU A 152 -2.77 -22.13 23.71
C GLU A 152 -1.47 -21.35 23.91
N LEU A 153 -0.57 -21.37 22.92
CA LEU A 153 0.66 -20.56 22.92
C LEU A 153 0.33 -19.08 23.02
N ALA A 154 -0.65 -18.61 22.23
CA ALA A 154 -1.10 -17.23 22.28
C ALA A 154 -1.63 -16.87 23.68
N LEU A 155 -2.51 -17.70 24.24
CA LEU A 155 -3.08 -17.47 25.57
C LEU A 155 -2.00 -17.43 26.66
N LYS A 156 -1.04 -18.36 26.63
CA LYS A 156 0.05 -18.43 27.63
C LYS A 156 1.08 -17.32 27.48
N ALA A 157 1.30 -16.83 26.26
CA ALA A 157 2.24 -15.73 25.98
C ALA A 157 1.58 -14.33 26.08
N GLY A 158 0.28 -14.26 26.40
CA GLY A 158 -0.47 -13.01 26.46
C GLY A 158 -0.60 -12.32 25.10
N LEU A 159 -0.77 -13.10 24.03
CA LEU A 159 -0.94 -12.62 22.65
C LEU A 159 -2.43 -12.54 22.30
N SER A 160 -2.76 -11.65 21.37
CA SER A 160 -4.14 -11.40 20.94
C SER A 160 -4.83 -12.61 20.32
N ASP A 161 -4.12 -13.41 19.52
CA ASP A 161 -4.70 -14.53 18.79
C ASP A 161 -3.66 -15.60 18.38
N GLY A 162 -4.18 -16.75 17.93
CA GLY A 162 -3.36 -17.86 17.44
C GLY A 162 -2.64 -17.56 16.12
N ASN A 163 -3.13 -16.62 15.30
CA ASN A 163 -2.47 -16.22 14.06
C ASN A 163 -1.19 -15.42 14.36
N ARG A 164 -1.23 -14.53 15.35
CA ARG A 164 -0.06 -13.82 15.85
C ARG A 164 1.00 -14.79 16.35
N ALA A 165 0.61 -15.80 17.14
CA ALA A 165 1.54 -16.85 17.57
C ALA A 165 2.16 -17.61 16.38
N SER A 166 1.37 -17.97 15.37
CA SER A 166 1.87 -18.63 14.14
C SER A 166 2.88 -17.77 13.39
N TYR A 167 2.60 -16.47 13.24
CA TYR A 167 3.50 -15.51 12.63
C TYR A 167 4.80 -15.37 13.42
N LEU A 168 4.72 -15.21 14.74
CA LEU A 168 5.89 -15.08 15.61
C LEU A 168 6.76 -16.34 15.61
N LEU A 169 6.17 -17.53 15.54
CA LEU A 169 6.90 -18.78 15.36
C LEU A 169 7.71 -18.77 14.05
N LYS A 170 7.13 -18.28 12.95
CA LYS A 170 7.87 -18.14 11.67
C LYS A 170 9.03 -17.15 11.80
N CYS A 171 8.84 -16.04 12.50
CA CYS A 171 9.93 -15.11 12.78
C CYS A 171 11.04 -15.76 13.61
N LEU A 172 10.70 -16.44 14.72
CA LEU A 172 11.70 -17.11 15.57
C LEU A 172 12.49 -18.20 14.83
N VAL A 173 11.88 -18.86 13.84
CA VAL A 173 12.57 -19.81 12.95
C VAL A 173 13.49 -19.07 11.97
N ALA A 174 13.00 -18.00 11.34
CA ALA A 174 13.80 -17.19 10.40
C ALA A 174 15.03 -16.57 11.09
N ASP A 175 14.85 -16.12 12.34
CA ASP A 175 15.89 -15.53 13.18
C ASP A 175 16.77 -16.59 13.90
N ARG A 176 16.54 -17.88 13.62
CA ARG A 176 17.30 -19.04 14.17
C ARG A 176 17.33 -19.12 15.70
N PHE A 177 16.29 -18.68 16.38
CA PHE A 177 16.12 -18.94 17.82
C PHE A 177 15.57 -20.34 18.09
N ILE A 178 14.72 -20.84 17.19
CA ILE A 178 14.09 -22.15 17.29
C ILE A 178 14.15 -22.90 15.96
N SER A 179 14.12 -24.23 16.02
CA SER A 179 13.81 -25.12 14.90
C SER A 179 12.43 -25.70 15.11
N ASN A 180 11.66 -25.86 14.02
CA ASN A 180 10.33 -26.46 14.06
C ASN A 180 10.30 -27.67 13.11
N GLU A 181 10.22 -28.85 13.69
CA GLU A 181 10.16 -30.13 12.98
C GLU A 181 8.73 -30.64 12.97
N ILE A 182 8.30 -31.18 11.83
CA ILE A 182 6.98 -31.81 11.72
C ILE A 182 7.09 -33.23 12.27
N SER A 183 6.18 -33.58 13.17
CA SER A 183 6.13 -34.92 13.76
C SER A 183 4.86 -35.67 13.33
N PRO A 184 4.90 -37.00 13.18
CA PRO A 184 3.70 -37.79 12.90
C PRO A 184 2.78 -37.97 14.13
N TRP A 185 3.23 -37.62 15.33
CA TRP A 185 2.48 -37.77 16.58
C TRP A 185 1.91 -36.43 17.05
N ALA A 186 0.75 -36.44 17.69
CA ALA A 186 0.12 -35.24 18.23
C ALA A 186 1.09 -34.50 19.19
N PRO A 187 1.27 -33.17 19.06
CA PRO A 187 0.47 -32.20 18.29
C PRO A 187 0.93 -31.99 16.83
N GLY A 188 1.82 -32.83 16.33
CA GLY A 188 2.32 -32.83 14.96
C GLY A 188 3.55 -31.94 14.74
N ARG A 189 4.18 -31.49 15.82
CA ARG A 189 5.37 -30.64 15.77
C ARG A 189 6.26 -30.77 17.00
N ILE A 190 7.56 -30.65 16.77
CA ILE A 190 8.61 -30.61 17.78
C ILE A 190 9.34 -29.28 17.60
N ILE A 191 9.35 -28.46 18.65
CA ILE A 191 10.08 -27.20 18.66
C ILE A 191 11.35 -27.38 19.48
N THR A 192 12.50 -27.16 18.83
CA THR A 192 13.83 -27.24 19.44
C THR A 192 14.37 -25.83 19.64
N ILE A 193 14.77 -25.50 20.87
CA ILE A 193 15.39 -24.22 21.21
C ILE A 193 16.89 -24.30 20.88
N LEU A 194 17.32 -23.61 19.83
CA LEU A 194 18.68 -23.79 19.27
C LEU A 194 19.79 -23.39 20.25
N SER A 195 19.55 -22.41 21.13
CA SER A 195 20.53 -21.96 22.12
C SER A 195 20.76 -22.95 23.27
N SER A 196 19.77 -23.78 23.61
CA SER A 196 19.87 -24.73 24.73
C SER A 196 19.81 -26.20 24.32
N ARG A 197 19.52 -26.46 23.04
CA ARG A 197 19.20 -27.78 22.47
C ARG A 197 18.05 -28.54 23.14
N ASN A 198 17.32 -27.91 24.05
CA ASN A 198 16.10 -28.50 24.61
C ASN A 198 14.99 -28.50 23.57
N ALA A 199 14.23 -29.59 23.53
CA ALA A 199 13.11 -29.76 22.61
C ALA A 199 11.81 -30.06 23.37
N THR A 200 10.69 -29.62 22.81
CA THR A 200 9.37 -30.09 23.26
C THR A 200 9.17 -31.55 22.87
N SER A 201 8.41 -32.31 23.65
CA SER A 201 8.10 -33.70 23.32
C SER A 201 6.86 -33.82 22.42
N VAL A 202 6.49 -35.05 22.12
CA VAL A 202 5.22 -35.43 21.51
C VAL A 202 4.47 -36.35 22.46
N VAL A 203 3.16 -36.47 22.29
CA VAL A 203 2.37 -37.47 23.03
C VAL A 203 2.48 -38.80 22.27
N GLU A 204 3.29 -39.72 22.81
CA GLU A 204 3.39 -41.07 22.26
C GLU A 204 2.02 -41.79 22.34
N GLY A 205 1.64 -42.47 21.26
CA GLY A 205 0.38 -43.23 21.18
C GLY A 205 -0.81 -42.52 20.52
N VAL A 206 -0.73 -41.21 20.27
CA VAL A 206 -1.76 -40.47 19.52
C VAL A 206 -1.22 -40.09 18.14
N LYS A 207 -1.46 -40.96 17.16
CA LYS A 207 -1.11 -40.71 15.76
C LYS A 207 -2.07 -39.67 15.17
N ARG A 208 -1.52 -38.72 14.43
CA ARG A 208 -2.28 -37.62 13.82
C ARG A 208 -3.13 -38.06 12.65
#